data_AF-A0AAV4P288-F1
#
_entry.id   AF-A0AAV4P288-F1
#
_cell.length_a   1.000
_cell.length_b   1.000
_cell.length_c   1.000
_cell.angle_alpha   90.00
_cell.angle_beta   90.00
_cell.angle_gamma   90.00
#
_symmetry.space_group_name_H-M   'P 1'
#
loop_
_entity.id
_entity.type
_entity.pdbx_description
1 polymer ?
#
loop_
_entity_poly.entity_id
_entity_poly.type
_entity_poly.pdbx_seq_one_letter_code
_entity_poly.pdbx_strand_id
1 'polypeptide(L)'
;MKPLRGSKIVFYKNGKHLGTAFENINAGTFYPAASLYKSCTISLNFGPTFKYPPEGKYKPICELAHEATIEQTMTDMLFFTENKGKLRLDTL
;
A
#
# COMPACT_ATOMS: atom_id res chain seq x y z
N MET A 1 9.78 8.38 16.57
CA MET A 1 9.67 7.78 15.22
C MET A 1 11.06 7.75 14.60
N LYS A 2 11.46 6.65 13.94
CA LYS A 2 12.79 6.49 13.33
C LYS A 2 12.70 6.80 11.83
N PRO A 3 13.39 7.82 11.31
CA PRO A 3 13.45 8.10 9.88
C PRO A 3 14.06 6.93 9.10
N LEU A 4 13.46 6.57 7.98
CA LEU A 4 14.01 5.61 7.04
C LEU A 4 14.88 6.36 6.02
N ARG A 5 16.21 6.31 6.19
CA ARG A 5 17.15 7.06 5.34
C ARG A 5 17.03 6.66 3.87
N GLY A 6 16.98 7.64 2.97
CA GLY A 6 16.85 7.42 1.53
C GLY A 6 15.43 7.13 1.03
N SER A 7 14.45 7.03 1.94
CA SER A 7 13.03 6.98 1.55
C SER A 7 12.55 8.34 1.06
N LYS A 8 11.60 8.33 0.13
CA LYS A 8 11.03 9.56 -0.43
C LYS A 8 9.61 9.38 -0.95
N ILE A 9 8.86 10.46 -0.98
CA ILE A 9 7.56 10.58 -1.67
C ILE A 9 7.73 11.60 -2.80
N VAL A 10 7.31 11.23 -4.00
CA VAL A 10 7.49 12.02 -5.22
C VAL A 10 6.13 12.25 -5.88
N PHE A 11 5.88 13.47 -6.36
CA PHE A 11 4.65 13.79 -7.07
C PHE A 11 4.87 13.96 -8.57
N TYR A 12 3.84 13.58 -9.32
CA TYR A 12 3.80 13.70 -10.76
C TYR A 12 2.49 14.39 -11.18
N LYS A 13 2.55 15.19 -12.23
CA LYS A 13 1.36 15.73 -12.91
C LYS A 13 1.40 15.32 -14.37
N ASN A 14 0.47 14.44 -14.77
CA ASN A 14 0.38 13.91 -16.13
C ASN A 14 1.72 13.36 -16.66
N GLY A 15 2.41 12.55 -15.85
CA GLY A 15 3.72 11.97 -16.20
C GLY A 15 4.92 12.88 -15.94
N LYS A 16 4.73 14.19 -15.77
CA LYS A 16 5.84 15.11 -15.46
C LYS A 16 6.21 15.06 -13.98
N HIS A 17 7.48 14.77 -13.69
CA HIS A 17 8.05 14.81 -12.35
C HIS A 17 7.99 16.24 -11.77
N LEU A 18 7.39 16.40 -10.60
CA LEU A 18 7.26 17.70 -9.91
C LEU A 18 8.33 17.92 -8.84
N GLY A 19 9.14 16.91 -8.52
CA GLY A 19 10.10 16.94 -7.43
C GLY A 19 9.72 16.02 -6.27
N THR A 20 10.64 15.92 -5.32
CA THR A 20 10.45 15.17 -4.09
C THR A 20 9.66 15.99 -3.08
N ALA A 21 8.51 15.47 -2.66
CA ALA A 21 7.62 16.12 -1.70
C ALA A 21 8.09 15.91 -0.26
N PHE A 22 8.58 14.70 0.05
CA PHE A 22 9.08 14.33 1.37
C PHE A 22 10.28 13.41 1.23
N GLU A 23 11.27 13.57 2.12
CA GLU A 23 12.46 12.72 2.21
C GLU A 23 12.62 12.21 3.64
N ASN A 24 13.27 11.04 3.78
CA ASN A 24 13.55 10.41 5.06
C ASN A 24 12.29 10.26 5.92
N ILE A 25 11.21 9.75 5.32
CA ILE A 25 9.92 9.55 6.01
C ILE A 25 10.07 8.55 7.16
N ASN A 26 9.20 8.68 8.16
CA ASN A 26 9.20 7.78 9.31
C ASN A 26 8.98 6.33 8.85
N ALA A 27 9.75 5.39 9.41
CA ALA A 27 9.56 3.98 9.13
C ALA A 27 8.17 3.51 9.56
N GLY A 28 7.51 2.74 8.68
CA GLY A 28 6.17 2.20 8.90
C GLY A 28 5.51 1.80 7.58
N THR A 29 4.30 1.26 7.67
CA THR A 29 3.49 0.91 6.50
C THR A 29 2.62 2.10 6.10
N PHE A 30 2.68 2.51 4.83
CA PHE A 30 1.89 3.61 4.28
C PHE A 30 0.86 3.07 3.31
N TYR A 31 -0.37 3.57 3.43
CA TYR A 31 -1.48 3.24 2.55
C TYR A 31 -1.86 4.48 1.73
N PRO A 32 -2.22 4.34 0.44
CA PRO A 32 -2.77 5.44 -0.33
C PRO A 32 -4.03 5.97 0.36
N ALA A 33 -4.05 7.28 0.62
CA ALA A 33 -5.17 7.95 1.27
C ALA A 33 -5.54 9.21 0.50
N ALA A 34 -6.83 9.52 0.46
CA ALA A 34 -7.34 10.77 -0.07
C ALA A 34 -8.34 11.37 0.91
N SER A 35 -8.26 12.68 1.10
CA SER A 35 -9.24 13.45 1.87
C SER A 35 -9.95 14.40 0.92
N LEU A 36 -11.27 14.50 1.07
CA LEU A 36 -12.14 15.31 0.23
C LEU A 36 -12.69 16.48 1.04
N TYR A 37 -12.75 17.65 0.41
CA TYR A 37 -13.37 18.84 0.99
C TYR A 37 -14.48 19.35 0.06
N LYS A 38 -15.70 19.50 0.59
CA LYS A 38 -16.92 19.86 -0.17
C LYS A 38 -17.25 18.85 -1.27
N SER A 39 -17.97 19.29 -2.30
CA SER A 39 -18.49 18.48 -3.41
C SER A 39 -17.42 18.21 -4.47
N CYS A 40 -16.39 17.43 -4.11
CA CYS A 40 -15.37 16.95 -5.05
C CYS A 40 -15.52 15.44 -5.26
N THR A 41 -15.39 15.02 -6.52
CA THR A 41 -15.33 13.60 -6.90
C THR A 41 -13.94 13.30 -7.44
N ILE A 42 -13.32 12.24 -6.92
CA ILE A 42 -12.05 11.72 -7.42
C ILE A 42 -12.20 10.24 -7.75
N SER A 43 -11.37 9.75 -8.66
CA SER A 43 -11.23 8.32 -8.93
C SER A 43 -9.76 7.96 -8.78
N LEU A 44 -9.48 6.93 -7.99
CA LEU A 44 -8.14 6.41 -7.78
C LEU A 44 -7.92 5.25 -8.75
N ASN A 45 -6.86 5.34 -9.56
CA ASN A 45 -6.41 4.25 -10.42
C ASN A 45 -5.16 3.63 -9.80
N PHE A 46 -5.28 2.41 -9.30
CA PHE A 46 -4.18 1.67 -8.65
C PHE A 46 -3.34 0.81 -9.62
N GLY A 47 -3.62 0.90 -10.92
CA GLY A 47 -2.99 0.11 -11.97
C GLY A 47 -3.88 -1.07 -12.42
N PRO A 48 -3.37 -1.95 -13.31
CA PRO A 48 -2.01 -1.94 -13.85
C PRO A 48 -1.81 -0.91 -14.97
N THR A 49 -2.89 -0.44 -15.60
CA THR A 49 -2.83 0.46 -16.76
C THR A 49 -2.84 1.91 -16.31
N PHE A 50 -1.72 2.60 -16.49
CA PHE A 50 -1.60 4.03 -16.25
C PHE A 50 -1.57 4.80 -17.57
N LYS A 51 -2.21 5.99 -17.60
CA LYS A 51 -2.11 6.89 -18.76
C LYS A 51 -0.66 7.38 -18.99
N TYR A 52 0.07 7.57 -17.89
CA TYR A 52 1.48 7.95 -17.90
C TYR A 52 2.22 7.08 -16.86
N PRO A 53 2.74 5.91 -17.26
CA PRO A 53 3.49 5.06 -16.35
C PRO A 53 4.79 5.75 -15.91
N PRO A 54 5.24 5.60 -14.65
CA PRO A 54 6.52 6.12 -14.19
C PRO A 54 7.71 5.51 -14.94
N GLU A 55 8.78 6.29 -15.08
CA GLU A 55 10.06 5.78 -15.59
C GLU A 55 10.81 5.00 -14.50
N GLY A 56 11.36 3.83 -14.85
CA GLY A 56 12.18 3.00 -13.96
C GLY A 56 11.43 1.88 -13.24
N LYS A 57 11.99 1.40 -12.13
CA LYS A 57 11.44 0.28 -11.35
C LYS A 57 10.31 0.78 -10.43
N TYR A 58 9.10 0.31 -10.67
CA TYR A 58 7.95 0.54 -9.80
C TYR A 58 7.06 -0.70 -9.76
N LYS A 59 6.20 -0.80 -8.75
CA LYS A 59 5.10 -1.78 -8.68
C LYS A 59 3.76 -1.03 -8.54
N PRO A 60 2.71 -1.38 -9.30
CA PRO A 60 1.39 -0.81 -9.14
C PRO A 60 0.77 -1.27 -7.80
N ILE A 61 -0.10 -0.43 -7.24
CA ILE A 61 -0.76 -0.74 -5.96
C ILE A 61 -1.68 -1.97 -6.07
N CYS A 62 -2.26 -2.24 -7.25
CA CYS A 62 -3.08 -3.43 -7.47
C CYS A 62 -2.32 -4.75 -7.24
N GLU A 63 -1.01 -4.79 -7.54
CA GLU A 63 -0.15 -5.95 -7.28
C GLU A 63 0.10 -6.12 -5.78
N LEU A 64 0.32 -5.01 -5.07
CA LEU A 64 0.52 -4.98 -3.63
C LEU A 64 -0.70 -5.51 -2.85
N ALA A 65 -1.92 -5.20 -3.32
CA ALA A 65 -3.14 -5.74 -2.74
C ALA A 65 -3.25 -7.27 -2.93
N HIS A 66 -2.83 -7.78 -4.08
CA HIS A 66 -2.79 -9.21 -4.36
C HIS A 66 -1.74 -9.92 -3.48
N GLU A 67 -0.52 -9.38 -3.39
CA GLU A 67 0.54 -9.90 -2.52
C GLU A 67 0.10 -9.94 -1.05
N ALA A 68 -0.54 -8.87 -0.56
CA ALA A 68 -1.07 -8.82 0.80
C ALA A 68 -2.13 -9.90 1.07
N THR A 69 -2.94 -10.25 0.06
CA THR A 69 -3.96 -11.30 0.19
C THR A 69 -3.31 -12.68 0.33
N ILE A 70 -2.25 -12.93 -0.44
CA ILE A 70 -1.46 -14.17 -0.35
C ILE A 70 -0.78 -14.24 1.03
N GLU A 71 -0.15 -13.16 1.48
CA GLU A 71 0.53 -13.10 2.78
C GLU A 71 -0.43 -13.36 3.93
N GLN A 72 -1.63 -12.77 3.88
CA GLN A 72 -2.68 -13.03 4.86
C GLN A 72 -3.09 -14.51 4.86
N THR A 73 -3.33 -15.08 3.68
CA THR A 73 -3.72 -16.50 3.55
C THR A 73 -2.64 -17.43 4.12
N MET A 74 -1.36 -17.13 3.87
CA MET A 74 -0.24 -17.88 4.45
C MET A 74 -0.16 -17.73 5.97
N THR A 75 -0.39 -16.51 6.48
CA THR A 75 -0.43 -16.23 7.92
C THR A 75 -1.53 -17.02 8.61
N ASP A 76 -2.72 -17.10 8.00
CA ASP A 76 -3.84 -17.86 8.53
C ASP A 76 -3.53 -19.37 8.55
N MET A 77 -2.93 -19.90 7.46
CA MET A 77 -2.49 -21.30 7.43
C MET A 77 -1.49 -21.62 8.54
N LEU A 78 -0.46 -20.79 8.71
CA LEU A 78 0.54 -20.95 9.77
C LEU A 78 -0.14 -20.95 11.14
N PHE A 79 -1.00 -19.96 11.39
CA PHE A 79 -1.75 -19.85 12.63
C PHE A 79 -2.57 -21.11 12.92
N PHE A 80 -3.26 -21.69 11.93
CA PHE A 80 -4.01 -22.93 12.12
C PHE A 80 -3.10 -24.14 12.41
N THR A 81 -1.95 -24.24 11.74
CA THR A 81 -1.01 -25.35 11.96
C THR A 81 -0.33 -25.31 13.32
N GLU A 82 -0.04 -24.10 13.82
CA GLU A 82 0.58 -23.91 15.14
C GLU A 82 -0.41 -24.14 16.28
N ASN A 83 -1.68 -23.76 16.09
CA ASN A 83 -2.70 -23.82 17.14
C ASN A 83 -3.53 -25.12 17.16
N LYS A 84 -3.25 -26.10 16.28
CA LYS A 84 -3.81 -27.48 16.21
C LYS A 84 -5.11 -27.72 17.01
N GLY A 85 -6.19 -27.01 16.68
CA GLY A 85 -7.53 -27.27 17.23
C GLY A 85 -7.88 -26.62 18.57
N LYS A 86 -7.09 -25.68 19.11
CA LYS A 86 -7.49 -24.88 20.31
C LYS A 86 -8.29 -23.61 19.97
N LEU A 87 -8.89 -23.52 18.79
CA LEU A 87 -9.79 -22.42 18.46
C LEU A 87 -11.10 -22.62 19.22
N ARG A 88 -11.25 -21.98 20.39
CA ARG A 88 -12.57 -21.90 21.04
C ARG A 88 -13.43 -20.93 20.24
N LEU A 89 -14.38 -21.49 19.48
CA LEU A 89 -15.39 -20.73 18.74
C LEU A 89 -16.54 -20.26 19.66
N ASP A 90 -16.48 -20.55 20.96
CA ASP A 90 -17.49 -20.16 21.93
C ASP A 90 -17.29 -18.71 22.39
N THR A 91 -17.58 -17.76 21.51
CA THR A 91 -17.96 -16.40 21.93
C THR A 91 -18.96 -15.83 20.92
N LEU A 92 -20.16 -16.42 20.92
CA LEU A 92 -21.42 -15.77 20.59
C LEU A 92 -22.43 -16.15 21.69
#